data_AF-A0A8B9TV42-F1
#
_entry.id   AF-A0A8B9TV42-F1
#
_cell.length_a   1.000
_cell.length_b   1.000
_cell.length_c   1.000
_cell.angle_alpha   90.00
_cell.angle_beta   90.00
_cell.angle_gamma   90.00
#
_symmetry.space_group_name_H-M   'P 1'
#
loop_
_entity.id
_entity.type
_entity.pdbx_description
1 polymer ?
#
loop_
_entity_poly.entity_id
_entity_poly.type
_entity_poly.pdbx_seq_one_letter_code
_entity_poly.pdbx_strand_id
1 'polypeptide(L)'
;MDKEKEDAALDETVEMIVANVIHGATEQFIALQKKEKEAEYVAKNIQWTTCKDFTVERGRQQIEEYISTWEFHESWLHWSEFLCEEELTYSKMYHYRVLWSIPTRRKPIPQATASVYFIIEISKIKPDTFPVEVFFFLESSRLIFRPEYCRFREKWLKDIIINKLSLKQRLAFK
;
A
#
# COMPACT_ATOMS: atom_id res chain seq x y z
N MET A 1 29.49 -58.77 19.61
CA MET A 1 28.43 -58.09 20.38
C MET A 1 28.59 -56.56 20.37
N ASP A 2 29.63 -56.03 19.70
CA ASP A 2 29.89 -54.58 19.66
C ASP A 2 29.46 -53.91 18.33
N LYS A 3 29.45 -54.65 17.22
CA LYS A 3 28.98 -54.14 15.91
C LYS A 3 27.50 -53.75 15.88
N GLU A 4 26.62 -54.56 16.48
CA GLU A 4 25.18 -54.27 16.54
C GLU A 4 24.86 -53.03 17.38
N LYS A 5 25.71 -52.67 18.34
CA LYS A 5 25.55 -51.46 19.15
C LYS A 5 26.06 -50.21 18.44
N GLU A 6 27.13 -50.33 17.65
CA GLU A 6 27.63 -49.24 16.80
C GLU A 6 26.65 -48.95 15.65
N ASP A 7 26.09 -49.97 15.01
CA ASP A 7 25.10 -49.81 13.94
C ASP A 7 23.79 -49.20 14.48
N ALA A 8 23.33 -49.59 15.67
CA ALA A 8 22.16 -49.00 16.30
C ALA A 8 22.36 -47.52 16.73
N ALA A 9 23.56 -47.18 17.23
CA ALA A 9 23.90 -45.79 17.56
C ALA A 9 24.01 -44.93 16.29
N LEU A 10 24.51 -45.50 15.19
CA LEU A 10 24.56 -44.82 13.89
C LEU A 10 23.14 -44.55 13.38
N ASP A 11 22.23 -45.52 13.44
CA ASP A 11 20.83 -45.34 13.05
C ASP A 11 20.12 -44.26 13.88
N GLU A 12 20.32 -44.24 15.20
CA GLU A 12 19.74 -43.19 16.07
C GLU A 12 20.26 -41.78 15.72
N THR A 13 21.54 -41.66 15.36
CA THR A 13 22.09 -40.37 14.89
C THR A 13 21.55 -39.96 13.53
N VAL A 14 21.32 -40.91 12.62
CA VAL A 14 20.70 -40.65 11.31
C VAL A 14 19.26 -40.21 11.47
N GLU A 15 18.48 -40.87 12.31
CA GLU A 15 17.09 -40.49 12.61
C GLU A 15 17.00 -39.09 13.21
N MET A 16 17.89 -38.75 14.15
CA MET A 16 17.95 -37.41 14.74
C MET A 16 18.27 -36.33 13.68
N ILE A 17 19.20 -36.60 12.77
CA ILE A 17 19.55 -35.66 11.69
C ILE A 17 18.35 -35.47 10.75
N VAL A 18 17.69 -36.56 10.36
CA VAL A 18 16.51 -36.52 9.48
C VAL A 18 15.36 -35.75 10.15
N ALA A 19 15.09 -36.01 11.44
CA ALA A 19 14.06 -35.31 12.20
C ALA A 19 14.32 -33.80 12.28
N ASN A 20 15.57 -33.38 12.53
CA ASN A 20 15.95 -31.97 12.58
C ASN A 20 15.80 -31.27 11.22
N VAL A 21 16.16 -31.94 10.13
CA VAL A 21 16.00 -31.41 8.76
C VAL A 21 14.51 -31.26 8.41
N ILE A 22 13.68 -32.25 8.73
CA ILE A 22 12.22 -32.19 8.53
C ILE A 22 11.60 -31.06 9.37
N HIS A 23 12.03 -30.94 10.64
CA HIS A 23 11.54 -29.89 11.52
C HIS A 23 11.90 -28.50 10.98
N GLY A 24 13.16 -28.26 10.60
CA GLY A 24 13.57 -27.00 10.00
C GLY A 24 12.84 -26.67 8.69
N ALA A 25 12.60 -27.67 7.84
CA ALA A 25 11.85 -27.47 6.59
C ALA A 25 10.37 -27.16 6.84
N THR A 26 9.73 -27.82 7.83
CA THR A 26 8.33 -27.57 8.19
C THR A 26 8.14 -26.20 8.82
N GLU A 27 9.07 -25.73 9.67
CA GLU A 27 9.05 -24.37 10.21
C GLU A 27 9.17 -23.31 9.11
N GLN A 28 10.09 -23.50 8.16
CA GLN A 28 10.22 -22.62 7.00
C GLN A 28 8.96 -22.60 6.15
N PHE A 29 8.36 -23.76 5.90
CA PHE A 29 7.11 -23.88 5.15
C PHE A 29 5.95 -23.17 5.86
N ILE A 30 5.83 -23.33 7.18
CA ILE A 30 4.81 -22.63 8.00
C ILE A 30 5.06 -21.11 7.98
N ALA A 31 6.30 -20.66 8.04
CA ALA A 31 6.65 -19.24 7.95
C ALA A 31 6.31 -18.64 6.57
N LEU A 32 6.53 -19.41 5.49
CA LEU A 32 6.13 -19.03 4.13
C LEU A 32 4.62 -18.99 3.98
N GLN A 33 3.89 -19.99 4.49
CA GLN A 33 2.42 -19.98 4.48
C GLN A 33 1.84 -18.85 5.34
N LYS A 34 2.46 -18.50 6.48
CA LYS A 34 2.05 -17.33 7.26
C LYS A 34 2.26 -16.04 6.47
N LYS A 35 3.39 -15.89 5.76
CA LYS A 35 3.61 -14.74 4.87
C LYS A 35 2.62 -14.69 3.70
N GLU A 36 2.24 -15.83 3.13
CA GLU A 36 1.20 -15.90 2.09
C GLU A 36 -0.19 -15.57 2.65
N LYS A 37 -0.56 -16.07 3.83
CA LYS A 37 -1.83 -15.70 4.49
C LYS A 37 -1.86 -14.24 4.95
N GLU A 38 -0.71 -13.67 5.32
CA GLU A 38 -0.56 -12.22 5.52
C GLU A 38 -0.65 -11.42 4.21
N ALA A 39 -0.36 -12.04 3.07
CA ALA A 39 -0.57 -11.46 1.74
C ALA A 39 -2.02 -11.63 1.25
N GLU A 40 -2.78 -12.61 1.77
CA GLU A 40 -4.20 -12.84 1.50
C GLU A 40 -5.14 -11.90 2.28
N TYR A 41 -4.64 -10.76 2.76
CA TYR A 41 -5.47 -9.70 3.33
C TYR A 41 -6.12 -8.89 2.20
N VAL A 42 -7.36 -9.24 1.87
CA VAL A 42 -8.21 -8.58 0.87
C VAL A 42 -8.21 -7.05 1.08
N ALA A 43 -7.85 -6.30 0.03
CA ALA A 43 -7.93 -4.85 0.05
C ALA A 43 -9.41 -4.43 0.15
N LYS A 44 -9.76 -3.66 1.19
CA LYS A 44 -11.09 -3.07 1.31
C LYS A 44 -11.26 -2.03 0.22
N ASN A 45 -12.29 -2.19 -0.62
CA ASN A 45 -12.59 -1.27 -1.71
C ASN A 45 -14.03 -0.77 -1.59
N ILE A 46 -14.32 0.33 -2.27
CA ILE A 46 -15.65 0.95 -2.35
C ILE A 46 -16.25 0.74 -3.73
N GLN A 47 -17.57 0.94 -3.83
CA GLN A 47 -18.26 0.98 -5.13
C GLN A 47 -18.11 2.38 -5.71
N TRP A 48 -17.26 2.51 -6.74
CA TRP A 48 -17.04 3.76 -7.45
C TRP A 48 -18.28 4.18 -8.26
N THR A 49 -18.48 5.49 -8.42
CA THR A 49 -19.65 6.01 -9.15
C THR A 49 -19.58 5.65 -10.63
N THR A 50 -20.73 5.64 -11.30
CA THR A 50 -20.79 5.48 -12.75
C THR A 50 -20.21 6.69 -13.47
N CYS A 51 -19.75 6.49 -14.71
CA CYS A 51 -19.29 7.56 -15.58
C CYS A 51 -20.36 8.65 -15.79
N LYS A 52 -21.64 8.27 -15.83
CA LYS A 52 -22.77 9.18 -16.01
C LYS A 52 -23.00 10.12 -14.83
N ASP A 53 -22.91 9.61 -13.62
CA ASP A 53 -23.23 10.35 -12.39
C ASP A 53 -22.00 11.05 -11.78
N PHE A 54 -20.88 11.04 -12.49
CA PHE A 54 -19.64 11.61 -12.00
C PHE A 54 -19.67 13.14 -11.99
N THR A 55 -19.20 13.70 -10.87
CA THR A 55 -18.87 15.12 -10.73
C THR A 55 -17.56 15.25 -9.96
N VAL A 56 -16.87 16.38 -10.10
CA VAL A 56 -15.59 16.64 -9.40
C VAL A 56 -15.74 16.48 -7.88
N GLU A 57 -16.82 17.03 -7.32
CA GLU A 57 -17.07 16.95 -5.88
C GLU A 57 -17.44 15.53 -5.44
N ARG A 58 -18.19 14.78 -6.28
CA ARG A 58 -18.48 13.36 -6.02
C ARG A 58 -17.20 12.52 -6.04
N GLY A 59 -16.30 12.77 -6.98
CA GLY A 59 -14.98 12.13 -7.05
C GLY A 59 -14.17 12.37 -5.78
N ARG A 60 -14.11 13.63 -5.32
CA ARG A 60 -13.43 13.99 -4.07
C ARG A 60 -14.04 13.28 -2.85
N GLN A 61 -15.36 13.23 -2.74
CA GLN A 61 -16.05 12.51 -1.66
C GLN A 61 -15.76 11.01 -1.67
N GLN A 62 -15.74 10.38 -2.85
CA GLN A 62 -15.42 8.96 -2.96
C GLN A 62 -13.95 8.66 -2.68
N ILE A 63 -13.03 9.60 -2.98
CA ILE A 63 -11.63 9.48 -2.56
C ILE A 63 -11.54 9.47 -1.02
N GLU A 64 -12.27 10.35 -0.33
CA GLU A 64 -12.32 10.36 1.14
C GLU A 64 -12.95 9.08 1.70
N GLU A 65 -14.02 8.60 1.07
CA GLU A 65 -14.67 7.33 1.43
C GLU A 65 -13.68 6.15 1.26
N TYR A 66 -12.93 6.13 0.15
CA TYR A 66 -11.91 5.11 -0.09
C TYR A 66 -10.77 5.20 0.93
N ILE A 67 -10.30 6.41 1.25
CA ILE A 67 -9.26 6.61 2.28
C ILE A 67 -9.76 6.17 3.65
N SER A 68 -11.05 6.31 3.95
CA SER A 68 -11.61 5.83 5.22
C SER A 68 -11.51 4.31 5.40
N THR A 69 -11.33 3.55 4.31
CA THR A 69 -11.09 2.10 4.37
C THR A 69 -9.62 1.77 4.69
N TRP A 70 -8.72 2.75 4.59
CA TRP A 70 -7.30 2.56 4.85
C TRP A 70 -7.04 2.47 6.35
N GLU A 71 -6.06 1.63 6.70
CA GLU A 71 -5.66 1.43 8.09
C GLU A 71 -4.39 2.25 8.36
N PHE A 72 -4.56 3.38 9.04
CA PHE A 72 -3.49 4.27 9.47
C PHE A 72 -3.73 4.80 10.88
N HIS A 73 -2.67 5.20 11.56
CA HIS A 73 -2.74 5.74 12.92
C HIS A 73 -3.53 7.06 13.00
N GLU A 74 -4.30 7.28 14.08
CA GLU A 74 -5.14 8.47 14.31
C GLU A 74 -4.39 9.82 14.29
N SER A 75 -3.06 9.78 14.41
CA SER A 75 -2.22 10.99 14.36
C SER A 75 -2.02 11.55 12.96
N TRP A 76 -2.39 10.79 11.93
CA TRP A 76 -2.39 11.28 10.57
C TRP A 76 -3.57 12.21 10.33
N LEU A 77 -3.25 13.39 9.81
CA LEU A 77 -4.23 14.30 9.24
C LEU A 77 -4.05 14.33 7.74
N HIS A 78 -5.17 14.36 7.02
CA HIS A 78 -5.18 14.48 5.57
C HIS A 78 -6.22 15.50 5.10
N TRP A 79 -6.00 16.04 3.90
CA TRP A 79 -7.00 16.83 3.21
C TRP A 79 -6.92 16.54 1.71
N SER A 80 -8.09 16.45 1.05
CA SER A 80 -8.22 16.27 -0.39
C SER A 80 -8.47 17.59 -1.11
N GLU A 81 -7.83 17.73 -2.27
CA GLU A 81 -7.89 18.88 -3.15
C GLU A 81 -8.06 18.42 -4.60
N PHE A 82 -8.89 19.13 -5.36
CA PHE A 82 -8.95 18.98 -6.81
C PHE A 82 -7.88 19.86 -7.46
N LEU A 83 -7.10 19.28 -8.38
CA LEU A 83 -6.02 19.99 -9.07
C LEU A 83 -6.48 20.53 -10.43
N CYS A 84 -6.91 19.63 -11.32
CA CYS A 84 -7.28 19.99 -12.68
C CYS A 84 -8.08 18.88 -13.39
N GLU A 85 -8.75 19.28 -14.47
CA GLU A 85 -9.34 18.40 -15.47
C GLU A 85 -8.48 18.42 -16.73
N GLU A 86 -8.26 17.25 -17.31
CA GLU A 86 -7.51 17.06 -18.54
C GLU A 86 -8.40 16.34 -19.56
N GLU A 87 -8.67 17.01 -20.68
CA GLU A 87 -9.46 16.47 -21.78
C GLU A 87 -8.55 15.77 -22.78
N LEU A 88 -8.67 14.44 -22.88
CA LEU A 88 -7.96 13.64 -23.87
C LEU A 88 -8.88 13.29 -25.04
N THR A 89 -8.29 12.78 -26.13
CA THR A 89 -9.06 12.40 -27.34
C THR A 89 -10.17 11.40 -27.03
N TYR A 90 -9.90 10.44 -26.14
CA TYR A 90 -10.79 9.30 -25.85
C TYR A 90 -11.23 9.19 -24.40
N SER A 91 -10.75 10.07 -23.52
CA SER A 91 -11.11 10.08 -22.10
C SER A 91 -11.00 11.47 -21.51
N LYS A 92 -11.55 11.63 -20.30
CA LYS A 92 -11.35 12.79 -19.45
C LYS A 92 -10.70 12.33 -18.16
N MET A 93 -9.65 13.00 -17.73
CA MET A 93 -8.95 12.71 -16.48
C MET A 93 -9.16 13.83 -15.49
N TYR A 94 -9.48 13.47 -14.26
CA TYR A 94 -9.64 14.39 -13.14
C TYR A 94 -8.55 14.10 -12.12
N HIS A 95 -7.69 15.08 -11.89
CA HIS A 95 -6.54 14.97 -11.02
C HIS A 95 -6.86 15.53 -9.64
N TYR A 96 -6.57 14.75 -8.61
CA TYR A 96 -6.74 15.11 -7.22
C TYR A 96 -5.45 14.89 -6.45
N ARG A 97 -5.28 15.67 -5.39
CA ARG A 97 -4.19 15.51 -4.44
C ARG A 97 -4.75 15.34 -3.04
N VAL A 98 -4.24 14.35 -2.34
CA VAL A 98 -4.48 14.19 -0.91
C VAL A 98 -3.16 14.39 -0.20
N LEU A 99 -3.10 15.41 0.63
CA LEU A 99 -1.89 15.77 1.37
C LEU A 99 -2.02 15.29 2.81
N TRP A 100 -0.99 14.58 3.24
CA TRP A 100 -0.88 13.90 4.52
C TRP A 100 0.18 14.54 5.39
N SER A 101 -0.10 14.63 6.69
CA SER A 101 0.84 15.15 7.67
C SER A 101 0.61 14.58 9.06
N ILE A 102 1.64 14.68 9.91
CA ILE A 102 1.56 14.35 11.33
C ILE A 102 2.00 15.58 12.12
N PRO A 103 1.07 16.41 12.62
CA PRO A 103 1.43 17.51 13.51
C PRO A 103 1.91 16.96 14.86
N THR A 104 2.83 17.68 15.51
CA THR A 104 3.28 17.33 16.86
C THR A 104 3.18 18.53 17.78
N ARG A 105 3.02 18.32 19.09
CA ARG A 105 2.95 19.43 20.07
C ARG A 105 4.15 20.38 19.99
N ARG A 106 5.34 19.85 19.68
CA ARG A 106 6.57 20.65 19.57
C ARG A 106 6.72 21.35 18.21
N LYS A 107 6.03 20.86 17.18
CA LYS A 107 6.06 21.38 15.80
C LYS A 107 4.65 21.27 15.22
N PRO A 108 3.76 22.25 15.51
CA PRO A 108 2.37 22.21 15.08
C PRO A 108 2.25 22.32 13.56
N ILE A 109 3.19 23.03 12.92
CA ILE A 109 3.36 23.06 11.47
C ILE A 109 4.33 21.93 11.07
N PRO A 110 3.87 20.91 10.33
CA PRO A 110 4.71 19.79 9.91
C PRO A 110 5.88 20.26 9.04
N GLN A 111 7.09 19.76 9.32
CA GLN A 111 8.30 20.14 8.55
C GLN A 111 8.38 19.46 7.18
N ALA A 112 7.63 18.38 6.99
CA ALA A 112 7.47 17.65 5.75
C ALA A 112 6.07 17.04 5.71
N THR A 113 5.52 16.93 4.50
CA THR A 113 4.21 16.34 4.19
C THR A 113 4.40 15.26 3.14
N ALA A 114 3.44 14.35 3.02
CA ALA A 114 3.41 13.35 1.94
C ALA A 114 2.17 13.59 1.08
N SER A 115 2.32 13.50 -0.24
CA SER A 115 1.19 13.64 -1.17
C SER A 115 0.86 12.32 -1.83
N VAL A 116 -0.42 11.96 -1.86
CA VAL A 116 -0.98 10.90 -2.69
C VAL A 116 -1.79 11.56 -3.78
N TYR A 117 -1.55 11.19 -5.02
CA TYR A 117 -2.28 11.70 -6.17
C TYR A 117 -3.28 10.66 -6.63
N PHE A 118 -4.50 11.10 -6.91
CA PHE A 118 -5.55 10.28 -7.48
C PHE A 118 -5.91 10.81 -8.86
N ILE A 119 -6.09 9.89 -9.81
CA ILE A 119 -6.59 10.18 -11.15
C ILE A 119 -7.86 9.37 -11.32
N ILE A 120 -8.96 10.08 -11.58
CA ILE A 120 -10.21 9.45 -11.99
C ILE A 120 -10.36 9.66 -13.50
N GLU A 121 -10.43 8.57 -14.24
CA GLU A 121 -10.56 8.56 -15.69
C GLU A 121 -11.96 8.14 -16.12
N ILE A 122 -12.56 8.94 -17.00
CA ILE A 122 -13.82 8.65 -17.66
C ILE A 122 -13.55 8.44 -19.14
N SER A 123 -13.76 7.22 -19.62
CA SER A 123 -13.64 6.92 -21.05
C SER A 123 -14.85 7.44 -21.82
N LYS A 124 -14.61 8.04 -22.99
CA LYS A 124 -15.64 8.44 -23.96
C LYS A 124 -16.13 7.28 -24.82
N ILE A 125 -15.40 6.17 -24.82
CA ILE A 125 -15.68 4.99 -25.66
C ILE A 125 -16.48 3.95 -24.87
N LYS A 126 -16.20 3.81 -23.57
CA LYS A 126 -16.92 2.87 -22.70
C LYS A 126 -18.34 3.37 -22.42
N PRO A 127 -19.32 2.47 -22.25
CA PRO A 127 -20.68 2.88 -21.88
C PRO A 127 -20.69 3.64 -20.56
N ASP A 128 -21.56 4.64 -20.48
CA ASP A 128 -21.72 5.54 -19.33
C ASP A 128 -22.22 4.85 -18.04
N THR A 129 -22.74 3.63 -18.19
CA THR A 129 -23.18 2.75 -17.10
C THR A 129 -22.02 2.08 -16.35
N PHE A 130 -20.80 2.08 -16.90
CA PHE A 130 -19.64 1.50 -16.20
C PHE A 130 -19.15 2.43 -15.09
N PRO A 131 -18.54 1.86 -14.01
CA PRO A 131 -17.89 2.66 -12.98
C PRO A 131 -16.68 3.42 -13.57
N VAL A 132 -16.36 4.55 -12.96
CA VAL A 132 -15.17 5.33 -13.30
C VAL A 132 -13.89 4.56 -12.98
N GLU A 133 -12.86 4.74 -13.81
CA GLU A 133 -11.56 4.11 -13.56
C GLU A 133 -10.75 4.99 -12.60
N VAL A 134 -10.19 4.39 -11.55
CA VAL A 134 -9.46 5.13 -10.53
C VAL A 134 -8.05 4.60 -10.41
N PHE A 135 -7.10 5.52 -10.39
CA PHE A 135 -5.68 5.27 -10.22
C PHE A 135 -5.15 6.15 -9.09
N PHE A 136 -4.16 5.67 -8.36
CA PHE A 136 -3.44 6.52 -7.41
C PHE A 136 -1.95 6.21 -7.39
N PHE A 137 -1.15 7.20 -7.02
CA PHE A 137 0.29 7.07 -6.88
C PHE A 137 0.82 8.01 -5.79
N LEU A 138 2.00 7.69 -5.29
CA LEU A 138 2.67 8.43 -4.23
C LEU A 138 3.66 9.43 -4.83
N GLU A 139 3.84 10.59 -4.20
CA GLU A 139 4.76 11.64 -4.67
C GLU A 139 6.18 11.16 -5.02
N SER A 140 6.72 10.22 -4.25
CA SER A 140 8.08 9.70 -4.43
C SER A 140 8.13 8.37 -5.19
N SER A 141 7.04 7.95 -5.82
CA SER A 141 6.93 6.68 -6.53
C SER A 141 6.41 6.87 -7.95
N ARG A 142 6.92 6.07 -8.89
CA ARG A 142 6.37 5.95 -10.25
C ARG A 142 5.36 4.81 -10.38
N LEU A 143 5.10 4.08 -9.29
CA LEU A 143 4.14 2.99 -9.29
C LEU A 143 2.72 3.55 -9.29
N ILE A 144 1.93 3.10 -10.24
CA ILE A 144 0.51 3.40 -10.37
C ILE A 144 -0.27 2.24 -9.76
N PHE A 145 -1.13 2.56 -8.81
CA PHE A 145 -1.96 1.60 -8.11
C PHE A 145 -3.41 1.73 -8.53
N ARG A 146 -4.10 0.59 -8.58
CA ARG A 146 -5.56 0.53 -8.71
C ARG A 146 -6.17 0.18 -7.35
N PRO A 147 -7.22 0.88 -6.91
CA PRO A 147 -7.89 0.62 -5.64
C PRO A 147 -8.31 -0.84 -5.42
N GLU A 148 -8.68 -1.52 -6.50
CA GLU A 148 -9.16 -2.91 -6.50
C GLU A 148 -8.10 -3.94 -6.08
N TYR A 149 -6.82 -3.67 -6.35
CA TYR A 149 -5.74 -4.66 -6.23
C TYR A 149 -4.68 -4.27 -5.22
N CYS A 150 -4.80 -3.10 -4.60
CA CYS A 150 -3.75 -2.55 -3.77
C CYS A 150 -4.27 -2.18 -2.38
N ARG A 151 -3.69 -2.80 -1.34
CA ARG A 151 -3.87 -2.37 0.04
C ARG A 151 -2.87 -1.28 0.36
N PHE A 152 -3.37 -0.14 0.78
CA PHE A 152 -2.55 0.96 1.27
C PHE A 152 -1.75 0.56 2.52
N ARG A 153 -0.48 1.01 2.60
CA ARG A 153 0.39 0.80 3.77
C ARG A 153 0.83 2.15 4.33
N GLU A 154 0.55 2.39 5.61
CA GLU A 154 0.98 3.61 6.32
C GLU A 154 2.50 3.86 6.21
N LYS A 155 3.30 2.78 6.13
CA LYS A 155 4.75 2.86 5.91
C LYS A 155 5.11 3.71 4.69
N TRP A 156 4.32 3.67 3.62
CA TRP A 156 4.59 4.45 2.41
C TRP A 156 4.59 5.96 2.67
N LEU A 157 3.68 6.46 3.51
CA LEU A 157 3.67 7.88 3.89
C LEU A 157 4.85 8.22 4.81
N LYS A 158 5.14 7.33 5.78
CA LYS A 158 6.28 7.50 6.70
C LYS A 158 7.59 7.60 5.92
N ASP A 159 7.81 6.72 4.96
CA ASP A 159 9.02 6.69 4.15
C ASP A 159 9.19 8.00 3.36
N ILE A 160 8.11 8.55 2.78
CA ILE A 160 8.14 9.85 2.08
C ILE A 160 8.56 10.97 3.05
N ILE A 161 7.92 11.08 4.21
CA ILE A 161 8.22 12.13 5.19
C ILE A 161 9.66 12.00 5.70
N ILE A 162 10.08 10.80 6.10
CA ILE A 162 11.42 10.53 6.63
C ILE A 162 12.49 10.89 5.58
N ASN A 163 12.27 10.51 4.32
CA ASN A 163 13.20 10.81 3.23
C ASN A 163 13.31 12.33 2.98
N LYS A 164 12.19 13.05 2.97
CA LYS A 164 12.20 14.52 2.84
C LYS A 164 12.94 15.20 3.98
N LEU A 165 12.72 14.75 5.22
CA LEU A 165 13.41 15.29 6.39
C LEU A 165 14.92 15.00 6.35
N SER A 166 15.31 13.79 5.98
CA SER A 166 16.71 13.37 5.83
C SER A 166 17.43 14.20 4.77
N LEU A 167 16.80 14.41 3.60
CA LEU A 167 17.35 15.27 2.55
C LEU A 167 17.49 16.72 3.01
N LYS A 168 16.48 17.26 3.69
CA LYS A 168 16.52 18.62 4.23
C LYS A 168 17.67 18.81 5.22
N GLN A 169 17.91 17.84 6.10
CA GLN A 169 19.05 17.87 7.01
C GLN A 169 20.38 17.88 6.25
N ARG A 170 20.56 16.98 5.28
CA ARG A 170 21.79 16.91 4.47
C ARG A 170 22.11 18.21 3.73
N LEU A 171 21.08 18.92 3.24
CA LEU A 171 21.24 20.19 2.54
C LEU A 171 21.51 21.37 3.47
N ALA A 172 21.06 21.32 4.73
CA ALA A 172 21.27 22.38 5.71
C ALA A 172 22.68 22.39 6.33
N PHE A 173 23.47 21.32 6.14
CA PHE A 173 24.87 21.22 6.58
C PHE A 173 25.89 21.64 5.50
N LYS A 174 25.44 22.39 4.48
CA LYS A 174 26.29 23.07 3.49
C LYS A 174 26.17 24.57 3.68
#